data_AF-A0A2H6CN43-F1
#
_entry.id   AF-A0A2H6CN43-F1
#
_cell.length_a   1.000
_cell.length_b   1.000
_cell.length_c   1.000
_cell.angle_alpha   90.00
_cell.angle_beta   90.00
_cell.angle_gamma   90.00
#
_symmetry.space_group_name_H-M   'P 1'
#
loop_
_entity.id
_entity.type
_entity.pdbx_description
1 polymer ?
#
loop_
_entity_poly.entity_id
_entity_poly.type
_entity_poly.pdbx_seq_one_letter_code
_entity_poly.pdbx_strand_id
1 'polypeptide(L)'
;MDAQKYGLIKTIGVSNFLPEHLDNIIEATDVTPATNQIERHPYFNNKELIAENDKRGIVSEAWSPYAREINDALTDPTIKEIAEKIRS
;
A
#
# COMPACT_ATOMS: atom_id res chain seq x y z
N MET A 1 4.91 20.12 0.64
CA MET A 1 3.86 21.01 0.07
C MET A 1 4.40 21.92 -1.03
N ASP A 2 5.56 22.54 -0.86
CA ASP A 2 6.07 23.55 -1.81
C ASP A 2 6.33 23.00 -3.20
N ALA A 3 6.86 21.78 -3.32
CA ALA A 3 7.05 21.14 -4.62
C ALA A 3 5.74 20.98 -5.41
N GLN A 4 4.61 20.71 -4.73
CA GLN A 4 3.31 20.63 -5.37
C GLN A 4 2.79 22.03 -5.73
N LYS A 5 2.96 23.02 -4.84
CA LYS A 5 2.61 24.43 -5.10
C LYS A 5 3.38 25.02 -6.29
N TYR A 6 4.66 24.66 -6.43
CA TYR A 6 5.51 25.05 -7.55
C TYR A 6 5.31 24.19 -8.81
N GLY A 7 4.39 23.22 -8.79
CA GLY A 7 4.07 22.39 -9.95
C GLY A 7 5.14 21.35 -10.32
N LEU A 8 6.09 21.06 -9.43
CA LEU A 8 7.15 20.06 -9.64
C LEU A 8 6.64 18.63 -9.51
N ILE A 9 5.58 18.43 -8.72
CA ILE A 9 4.94 17.13 -8.50
C ILE A 9 3.42 17.29 -8.52
N LYS A 10 2.70 16.23 -8.91
CA LYS A 10 1.23 16.22 -8.95
C LYS A 10 0.60 15.81 -7.62
N THR A 11 1.17 14.80 -6.96
CA THR A 11 0.65 14.16 -5.76
C THR A 11 1.77 13.89 -4.76
N ILE A 12 1.41 13.74 -3.49
CA ILE A 12 2.32 13.38 -2.39
C ILE A 12 1.74 12.16 -1.71
N GLY A 13 2.58 11.15 -1.47
CA GLY A 13 2.25 9.94 -0.72
C GLY A 13 3.32 9.63 0.31
N VAL A 14 3.08 8.59 1.10
CA VAL A 14 4.00 8.06 2.11
C VAL A 14 4.23 6.56 1.88
N SER A 15 5.16 5.96 2.62
CA SER A 15 5.41 4.52 2.58
C SER A 15 5.72 3.99 3.97
N ASN A 16 5.13 2.83 4.30
CA ASN A 16 5.28 2.14 5.59
C ASN A 16 4.79 2.96 6.79
N PHE A 17 3.75 3.78 6.58
CA PHE A 17 3.14 4.55 7.67
C PHE A 17 2.06 3.72 8.35
N LEU A 18 2.11 3.70 9.69
CA LEU A 18 1.07 3.16 10.57
C LEU A 18 0.05 4.26 10.91
N PRO A 19 -1.14 3.92 11.47
CA PRO A 19 -2.20 4.89 11.73
C PRO A 19 -1.73 6.11 12.54
N GLU A 20 -0.92 5.89 13.58
CA GLU A 20 -0.35 6.95 14.40
C GLU A 20 0.58 7.89 13.62
N HIS A 21 1.33 7.37 12.64
CA HIS A 21 2.18 8.20 11.78
C HIS A 21 1.32 9.05 10.85
N LEU A 22 0.23 8.49 10.33
CA LEU A 22 -0.72 9.21 9.47
C LEU A 22 -1.41 10.33 10.24
N ASP A 23 -1.88 10.04 11.45
CA ASP A 23 -2.54 11.04 12.30
C ASP A 23 -1.59 12.20 12.61
N ASN A 24 -0.34 11.89 12.99
CA ASN A 24 0.67 12.91 13.28
C ASN A 24 0.95 13.84 12.08
N ILE A 25 1.10 13.30 10.86
CA ILE A 25 1.40 14.14 9.69
C ILE A 25 0.18 14.93 9.22
N ILE A 26 -1.02 14.37 9.34
CA ILE A 26 -2.26 15.04 8.99
C ILE A 26 -2.49 16.22 9.95
N GLU A 27 -2.35 15.99 11.26
CA GLU A 27 -2.48 17.06 12.26
C GLU A 27 -1.43 18.15 12.07
N ALA A 28 -0.18 17.78 11.80
CA ALA A 28 0.91 18.75 11.66
C ALA A 28 0.85 19.57 10.36
N THR A 29 0.17 19.08 9.31
CA THR A 29 0.24 19.70 7.97
C THR A 29 -1.09 20.06 7.34
N ASP A 30 -2.21 19.57 7.89
CA ASP A 30 -3.55 19.63 7.31
C ASP A 30 -3.64 18.98 5.90
N VAL A 31 -2.68 18.11 5.58
CA VAL A 31 -2.61 17.42 4.29
C VAL A 31 -2.73 15.92 4.51
N THR A 32 -3.73 15.32 3.86
CA THR A 32 -3.87 13.87 3.78
C THR A 32 -3.03 13.34 2.62
N PRO A 33 -2.12 12.36 2.84
CA PRO A 33 -1.37 11.73 1.76
C PRO A 33 -2.30 11.08 0.74
N ALA A 34 -1.95 11.16 -0.55
CA ALA A 34 -2.74 10.51 -1.59
C ALA A 34 -2.60 8.98 -1.54
N THR A 35 -1.41 8.49 -1.19
CA THR A 35 -1.09 7.07 -1.13
C THR A 35 -0.30 6.70 0.13
N ASN A 36 -0.43 5.46 0.57
CA ASN A 36 0.44 4.82 1.54
C ASN A 36 0.93 3.49 0.95
N GLN A 37 2.19 3.43 0.55
CA GLN A 37 2.80 2.23 -0.01
C GLN A 37 3.28 1.30 1.12
N ILE A 38 2.64 0.14 1.27
CA ILE A 38 2.79 -0.79 2.40
C ILE A 38 3.11 -2.22 1.94
N GLU A 39 3.73 -3.02 2.79
CA GLU A 39 3.95 -4.44 2.48
C GLU A 39 2.61 -5.15 2.44
N ARG A 40 2.34 -5.82 1.31
CA ARG A 40 1.11 -6.59 1.13
C ARG A 40 1.29 -7.67 0.08
N HIS A 41 0.95 -8.90 0.43
CA HIS A 41 0.99 -10.09 -0.43
C HIS A 41 0.05 -11.17 0.12
N PRO A 42 -0.18 -12.31 -0.56
CA PRO A 42 -1.13 -13.33 -0.11
C PRO A 42 -0.91 -13.81 1.34
N TYR A 43 0.35 -13.95 1.76
CA TYR A 43 0.72 -14.36 3.14
C TYR A 43 0.66 -13.24 4.18
N PHE A 44 0.57 -11.97 3.75
CA PHE A 44 0.46 -10.81 4.63
C PHE A 44 -0.48 -9.79 3.99
N ASN A 45 -1.77 -9.98 4.21
CA ASN A 45 -2.78 -9.14 3.59
C ASN A 45 -2.80 -7.72 4.18
N ASN A 46 -2.34 -7.51 5.41
CA ASN A 46 -2.32 -6.20 6.07
C ASN A 46 -3.70 -5.48 6.07
N LYS A 47 -4.79 -6.24 6.28
CA LYS A 47 -6.18 -5.76 6.17
C LYS A 47 -6.51 -4.59 7.10
N GLU A 48 -5.98 -4.60 8.31
CA GLU A 48 -6.24 -3.54 9.30
C GLU A 48 -5.68 -2.21 8.81
N LEU A 49 -4.44 -2.19 8.32
CA LEU A 49 -3.83 -0.97 7.80
C LEU A 49 -4.53 -0.44 6.54
N ILE A 50 -5.04 -1.34 5.69
CA ILE A 50 -5.89 -0.92 4.56
C ILE A 50 -7.16 -0.23 5.06
N ALA A 51 -7.84 -0.80 6.05
CA ALA A 51 -9.05 -0.19 6.59
C ALA A 51 -8.75 1.19 7.21
N GLU A 52 -7.59 1.36 7.84
CA GLU A 52 -7.15 2.66 8.38
C GLU A 52 -6.80 3.69 7.30
N ASN A 53 -6.16 3.26 6.21
CA ASN A 53 -5.93 4.09 5.03
C ASN A 53 -7.26 4.51 4.39
N ASP A 54 -8.18 3.57 4.20
CA ASP A 54 -9.50 3.80 3.58
C ASP A 54 -10.35 4.80 4.36
N LYS A 55 -10.36 4.70 5.70
CA LYS A 55 -11.05 5.67 6.58
C LYS A 55 -10.58 7.11 6.37
N ARG A 56 -9.32 7.30 5.96
CA ARG A 56 -8.69 8.60 5.70
C ARG A 56 -8.74 8.99 4.22
N GLY A 57 -9.28 8.13 3.33
CA GLY A 57 -9.28 8.36 1.89
C GLY A 57 -7.92 8.20 1.22
N ILE A 58 -7.00 7.45 1.86
CA ILE A 58 -5.63 7.20 1.38
C ILE A 58 -5.62 5.92 0.55
N VAL A 59 -5.07 5.98 -0.67
CA VAL A 59 -4.94 4.78 -1.52
C VAL A 59 -3.80 3.90 -1.00
N SER A 60 -4.10 2.63 -0.70
CA SER A 60 -3.07 1.66 -0.32
C SER A 60 -2.38 1.10 -1.57
N GLU A 61 -1.05 1.22 -1.64
CA GLU A 61 -0.24 0.63 -2.70
C GLU A 61 0.60 -0.52 -2.14
N ALA A 62 0.54 -1.70 -2.77
CA ALA A 62 1.31 -2.85 -2.30
C ALA A 62 2.76 -2.80 -2.81
N TRP A 63 3.73 -2.95 -1.91
CA TRP A 63 5.10 -3.34 -2.27
C TRP A 63 5.37 -4.79 -1.85
N SER A 64 6.34 -5.43 -2.54
CA SER A 64 6.60 -6.88 -2.43
C SER A 64 5.36 -7.77 -2.65
N PRO A 65 4.60 -7.56 -3.75
CA PRO A 65 3.28 -8.20 -3.93
C PRO A 65 3.33 -9.73 -4.06
N TYR A 66 4.48 -10.28 -4.45
CA TYR A 66 4.68 -11.74 -4.57
C TYR A 66 5.34 -12.36 -3.35
N ALA A 67 5.57 -11.59 -2.28
CA ALA A 67 6.47 -11.96 -1.19
C ALA A 67 7.91 -12.27 -1.69
N ARG A 68 8.89 -12.16 -0.79
CA ARG A 68 10.30 -12.45 -1.09
C ARG A 68 10.69 -13.78 -0.46
N GLU A 69 11.60 -14.50 -1.11
CA GLU A 69 12.45 -15.63 -0.67
C GLU A 69 11.83 -16.73 0.21
N ILE A 70 11.26 -16.38 1.36
CA ILE A 70 10.68 -17.31 2.33
C ILE A 70 9.28 -17.80 1.91
N ASN A 71 8.52 -16.98 1.19
CA ASN A 71 7.14 -17.29 0.77
C ASN A 71 6.85 -16.81 -0.66
N ASP A 72 7.66 -17.18 -1.65
CA ASP A 72 7.44 -16.75 -3.05
C ASP A 72 6.08 -17.24 -3.57
N ALA A 73 5.14 -16.30 -3.69
CA ALA A 73 3.78 -16.56 -4.13
C ALA A 73 3.70 -17.13 -5.56
N LEU A 74 4.73 -16.93 -6.39
CA LEU A 74 4.78 -17.52 -7.73
C LEU A 74 5.01 -19.03 -7.69
N THR A 75 5.54 -19.54 -6.58
CA THR A 75 5.78 -20.98 -6.39
C THR A 75 4.64 -21.69 -5.65
N ASP A 76 3.73 -20.95 -5.02
CA ASP A 76 2.61 -21.47 -4.24
C ASP A 76 1.68 -22.34 -5.10
N PRO A 77 1.34 -23.57 -4.64
CA PRO A 77 0.51 -24.48 -5.40
C PRO A 77 -0.91 -23.96 -5.63
N THR A 78 -1.49 -23.23 -4.67
CA THR A 78 -2.83 -22.64 -4.78
C THR A 78 -2.84 -21.53 -5.83
N ILE A 79 -1.82 -20.67 -5.83
CA ILE A 79 -1.69 -19.59 -6.81
C ILE A 79 -1.52 -20.15 -8.22
N LYS A 80 -0.73 -21.22 -8.39
CA LYS A 80 -0.56 -21.91 -9.68
C LYS A 80 -1.87 -22.51 -10.18
N GLU A 81 -2.62 -23.20 -9.31
CA GLU A 81 -3.92 -23.76 -9.66
C GLU A 81 -4.91 -22.69 -10.15
N ILE A 82 -4.95 -21.53 -9.46
CA ILE A 82 -5.78 -20.39 -9.87
C ILE A 82 -5.32 -19.86 -11.24
N ALA A 83 -4.01 -19.74 -11.47
CA ALA A 83 -3.47 -19.25 -12.73
C ALA A 83 -3.82 -20.18 -13.92
N GLU A 84 -3.81 -21.50 -13.72
CA GLU A 84 -4.23 -22.48 -14.72
C GLU A 84 -5.72 -22.34 -15.05
N LYS A 85 -6.57 -22.18 -14.03
CA LYS A 85 -8.02 -21.99 -14.19
C LYS A 85 -8.41 -20.72 -14.97
N ILE A 86 -7.60 -19.65 -14.89
CA ILE A 86 -7.87 -18.39 -15.60
C ILE A 86 -7.34 -18.41 -17.03
N ARG A 87 -6.39 -19.28 -17.35
CA ARG A 87 -5.80 -19.41 -18.70
C ARG A 87 -6.67 -20.20 -19.68
N SER A 88 -7.63 -21.00 -19.20
CA SER A 88 -8.58 -21.78 -20.00
C SER A 88 -9.79 -20.97 -20.42
#